data_AF-A0A419WF45-F1
#
_entry.id   AF-A0A419WF45-F1
#
_cell.length_a   1.000
_cell.length_b   1.000
_cell.length_c   1.000
_cell.angle_alpha   90.00
_cell.angle_beta   90.00
_cell.angle_gamma   90.00
#
_symmetry.space_group_name_H-M   'P 1'
#
loop_
_entity.id
_entity.type
_entity.pdbx_description
1 polymer ?
#
loop_
_entity_poly.entity_id
_entity_poly.type
_entity_poly.pdbx_seq_one_letter_code
_entity_poly.pdbx_strand_id
1 'polypeptide(L)'
;MKNLNLFLLLVLLSLANNSFSQQQVGLHYDINGQAIHGYLDPLSYAPEKKLSKVHYSDSYEMGHYYDSIGNKVEGFIKFENKKIYFKENMSLGRKKLTPDLVKNFVIGVDSFFVVSNYYWRGKLKTKPQFVQFITEFDGNTYAKLYQFKSSFEFDLFDNNGIQEIFLIKEKDKMIWDEFPRNRDRFKSKALQYFGHIPYLKKKIQVDKYKFENTISLIKYAEYRSKAKNFQPVLYDEFWTETYSTEKAKYHAYISQQNDSIWIFDYFKNEVKLYTAHFSSFYPNVKDGELIAYNIDGTVRQRIFYKNNKLKKVKNYKQNGSLLNCYQCKFLKKDSLNPWVKTITYDSLVNASGNNILKEKTNGSIQITDQYRNLKYNQIYRDNQLVSSYRIENKDTIYQITDPNYKFRIKKLQTNLDYILSDNNCDEAISMNAQGIILALIRINKKGHMVDCKILNKIHPQLDSMIHEFLLGDESIPNMTLNKFKPYKHNKKKQFCEFILPFEFSILRFYRKPTRYYFNHFNHFNHFNTGPKFTPPPTPTFNNRF
;
A
#
# COMPACT_ATOMS: atom_id res chain seq x y z
N MET A 1 42.76 10.31 15.71
CA MET A 1 41.44 10.98 15.88
C MET A 1 40.79 11.44 14.57
N LYS A 2 41.50 12.03 13.59
CA LYS A 2 40.89 12.48 12.32
C LYS A 2 40.18 11.36 11.51
N ASN A 3 40.74 10.15 11.47
CA ASN A 3 40.17 9.03 10.72
C ASN A 3 38.88 8.47 11.35
N LEU A 4 38.75 8.53 12.68
CA LEU A 4 37.54 8.09 13.39
C LEU A 4 36.37 9.03 13.09
N ASN A 5 36.61 10.35 13.06
CA ASN A 5 35.59 11.34 12.72
C ASN A 5 35.13 11.23 11.26
N LEU A 6 36.03 10.93 10.32
CA LEU A 6 35.66 10.70 8.92
C LEU A 6 34.85 9.42 8.73
N PHE A 7 35.24 8.33 9.41
CA PHE A 7 34.48 7.08 9.38
C PHE A 7 33.10 7.27 10.00
N LEU A 8 32.99 7.93 11.15
CA LEU A 8 31.71 8.23 11.78
C LEU A 8 30.83 9.11 10.89
N LEU A 9 31.41 10.11 10.20
CA LEU A 9 30.70 10.97 9.25
C LEU A 9 30.20 10.17 8.03
N LEU A 10 31.02 9.26 7.48
CA LEU A 10 30.61 8.38 6.38
C LEU A 10 29.52 7.38 6.80
N VAL A 11 29.59 6.86 8.01
CA VAL A 11 28.55 6.01 8.60
C VAL A 11 27.26 6.82 8.80
N LEU A 12 27.33 8.04 9.34
CA LEU A 12 26.17 8.93 9.50
C LEU A 12 25.56 9.33 8.16
N LEU A 13 26.38 9.62 7.14
CA LEU A 13 25.93 9.96 5.78
C LEU A 13 25.32 8.75 5.05
N SER A 14 25.80 7.53 5.30
CA SER A 14 25.21 6.32 4.73
C SER A 14 23.89 5.93 5.40
N LEU A 15 23.76 6.14 6.72
CA LEU A 15 22.53 5.91 7.46
C LEU A 15 21.42 6.93 7.12
N ALA A 16 21.77 8.17 6.78
CA ALA A 16 20.82 9.22 6.44
C ALA A 16 20.06 9.01 5.09
N ASN A 17 20.53 8.10 4.23
CA ASN A 17 20.07 8.00 2.84
C ASN A 17 19.15 6.81 2.52
N ASN A 18 18.75 6.00 3.51
CA ASN A 18 17.75 4.96 3.29
C ASN A 18 16.36 5.60 3.14
N SER A 19 16.05 6.07 1.94
CA SER A 19 14.68 6.45 1.55
C SER A 19 13.97 5.27 0.94
N PHE A 20 12.72 5.03 1.34
CA PHE A 20 11.81 4.14 0.59
C PHE A 20 11.19 4.85 -0.62
N SER A 21 11.27 6.18 -0.68
CA SER A 21 10.84 6.94 -1.85
C SER A 21 11.86 6.85 -2.98
N GLN A 22 11.40 6.52 -4.19
CA GLN A 22 12.24 6.54 -5.40
C GLN A 22 13.52 5.69 -5.23
N GLN A 23 13.37 4.39 -4.96
CA GLN A 23 14.52 3.49 -4.85
C GLN A 23 15.04 3.16 -6.24
N GLN A 24 16.34 3.33 -6.49
CA GLN A 24 16.96 3.01 -7.77
C GLN A 24 17.00 1.49 -7.97
N VAL A 25 16.33 1.00 -9.01
CA VAL A 25 16.19 -0.44 -9.31
C VAL A 25 16.59 -0.80 -10.73
N GLY A 26 16.88 0.17 -11.60
CA GLY A 26 17.29 -0.10 -12.99
C GLY A 26 16.12 -0.30 -13.97
N LEU A 27 16.44 -0.80 -15.17
CA LEU A 27 15.47 -1.06 -16.23
C LEU A 27 15.01 -2.53 -16.22
N HIS A 28 13.79 -2.75 -15.75
CA HIS A 28 13.23 -4.08 -15.63
C HIS A 28 11.78 -4.18 -16.11
N TYR A 29 11.31 -5.41 -16.32
CA TYR A 29 9.91 -5.70 -16.54
C TYR A 29 9.44 -6.71 -15.50
N ASP A 30 8.28 -6.45 -14.92
CA ASP A 30 7.64 -7.37 -13.99
C ASP A 30 6.91 -8.51 -14.72
N ILE A 31 6.37 -9.45 -13.95
CA ILE A 31 5.54 -10.55 -14.48
C ILE A 31 4.23 -10.08 -15.15
N ASN A 32 3.91 -8.79 -15.11
CA ASN A 32 2.77 -8.14 -15.77
C ASN A 32 3.18 -7.40 -17.04
N GLY A 33 4.43 -7.56 -17.51
CA GLY A 33 4.97 -6.83 -18.67
C GLY A 33 5.05 -5.33 -18.44
N GLN A 34 4.95 -4.85 -17.20
CA GLN A 34 5.06 -3.45 -16.86
C GLN A 34 6.53 -3.08 -16.68
N ALA A 35 6.98 -2.06 -17.42
CA ALA A 35 8.32 -1.54 -17.30
C ALA A 35 8.50 -0.76 -15.99
N ILE A 36 9.62 -1.00 -15.32
CA ILE A 36 10.16 -0.19 -14.25
C ILE A 36 11.37 0.53 -14.83
N HIS A 37 11.31 1.86 -14.87
CA HIS A 37 12.32 2.70 -15.53
C HIS A 37 13.16 3.44 -14.50
N GLY A 38 14.21 2.78 -14.02
CA GLY A 38 15.23 3.36 -13.15
C GLY A 38 14.86 3.32 -11.68
N TYR A 39 13.60 3.59 -11.30
CA TYR A 39 13.18 3.66 -9.91
C TYR A 39 11.90 2.90 -9.62
N LEU A 40 11.80 2.40 -8.38
CA LEU A 40 10.55 1.99 -7.75
C LEU A 40 9.90 3.21 -7.09
N ASP A 41 8.70 3.53 -7.55
CA ASP A 41 7.88 4.64 -7.06
C ASP A 41 6.65 4.09 -6.33
N PRO A 42 6.64 4.08 -4.97
CA PRO A 42 5.51 3.66 -4.14
C PRO A 42 4.17 4.27 -4.55
N LEU A 43 4.16 5.52 -4.99
CA LEU A 43 2.91 6.19 -5.38
C LEU A 43 2.39 5.76 -6.76
N SER A 44 3.20 5.22 -7.66
CA SER A 44 2.75 4.89 -9.03
C SER A 44 2.74 3.40 -9.35
N TYR A 45 3.59 2.61 -8.69
CA TYR A 45 3.76 1.19 -8.96
C TYR A 45 2.69 0.35 -8.25
N ALA A 46 1.74 -0.20 -9.01
CA ALA A 46 0.67 -1.06 -8.52
C ALA A 46 0.50 -2.28 -9.45
N PRO A 47 1.31 -3.35 -9.27
CA PRO A 47 1.28 -4.52 -10.14
C PRO A 47 -0.04 -5.29 -9.99
N GLU A 48 -0.55 -5.80 -11.11
CA GLU A 48 -1.82 -6.56 -11.15
C GLU A 48 -1.64 -7.97 -10.57
N LYS A 49 -0.63 -8.70 -11.05
CA LYS A 49 -0.18 -9.97 -10.48
C LYS A 49 1.00 -9.72 -9.57
N LYS A 50 0.91 -10.28 -8.38
CA LYS A 50 1.90 -10.21 -7.30
C LYS A 50 1.69 -11.39 -6.36
N LEU A 51 2.72 -11.71 -5.59
CA LEU A 51 2.56 -12.54 -4.40
C LEU A 51 2.20 -11.62 -3.24
N SER A 52 1.24 -12.00 -2.40
CA SER A 52 0.74 -11.13 -1.34
C SER A 52 0.66 -11.88 -0.02
N LYS A 53 1.17 -11.29 1.05
CA LYS A 53 0.94 -11.74 2.42
C LYS A 53 0.16 -10.65 3.16
N VAL A 54 -1.03 -11.02 3.64
CA VAL A 54 -1.85 -10.15 4.48
C VAL A 54 -1.74 -10.66 5.92
N HIS A 55 -1.23 -9.82 6.82
CA HIS A 55 -1.19 -10.13 8.24
C HIS A 55 -2.49 -9.67 8.92
N TYR A 56 -3.22 -10.60 9.53
CA TYR A 56 -4.45 -10.34 10.27
C TYR A 56 -4.14 -10.26 11.78
N SER A 57 -4.62 -9.23 12.50
CA SER A 57 -4.30 -9.06 13.94
C SER A 57 -5.18 -9.89 14.85
N ASP A 58 -4.86 -11.17 14.95
CA ASP A 58 -5.05 -11.86 16.23
C ASP A 58 -3.71 -11.96 16.98
N SER A 59 -2.71 -11.14 16.62
CA SER A 59 -1.40 -11.08 17.27
C SER A 59 -1.29 -9.87 18.20
N TYR A 60 -0.32 -9.95 19.11
CA TYR A 60 0.14 -8.80 19.90
C TYR A 60 0.88 -7.80 19.00
N GLU A 61 0.72 -6.52 19.26
CA GLU A 61 1.39 -5.43 18.54
C GLU A 61 2.07 -4.50 19.55
N MET A 62 3.26 -4.01 19.22
CA MET A 62 3.95 -3.04 20.08
C MET A 62 3.08 -1.81 20.30
N GLY A 63 3.12 -1.27 21.50
CA GLY A 63 2.32 -0.16 21.93
C GLY A 63 2.70 0.30 23.32
N HIS A 64 1.97 1.29 23.81
CA HIS A 64 2.12 1.75 25.19
C HIS A 64 0.81 2.28 25.71
N TYR A 65 0.74 2.41 27.02
CA TYR A 65 -0.29 3.18 27.68
C TYR A 65 0.34 4.01 28.78
N TYR A 66 -0.42 4.96 29.32
CA TYR A 66 0.01 5.73 30.49
C TYR A 66 -0.71 5.22 31.73
N ASP A 67 0.05 4.85 32.76
CA ASP A 67 -0.50 4.40 34.04
C ASP A 67 -1.24 5.52 34.78
N SER A 68 -1.79 5.22 35.95
CA SER A 68 -2.57 6.18 36.74
C SER A 68 -1.76 7.38 37.26
N ILE A 69 -0.43 7.29 37.26
CA ILE A 69 0.49 8.34 37.71
C ILE A 69 1.06 9.11 36.49
N GLY A 70 0.77 8.64 35.26
CA GLY A 70 1.20 9.25 34.01
C GLY A 70 2.53 8.70 33.48
N ASN A 71 3.03 7.58 34.00
CA ASN A 71 4.22 6.95 33.44
C ASN A 71 3.87 6.17 32.18
N LYS A 72 4.72 6.28 31.16
CA LYS A 72 4.60 5.50 29.93
C LYS A 72 5.03 4.06 30.18
N VAL A 73 4.16 3.10 29.89
CA VAL A 73 4.43 1.67 30.00
C VAL A 73 4.43 1.05 28.61
N GLU A 74 5.62 0.76 28.10
CA GLU A 74 5.85 0.11 26.80
C GLU A 74 5.58 -1.40 26.88
N GLY A 75 5.06 -1.97 25.80
CA GLY A 75 4.84 -3.40 25.70
C GLY A 75 3.99 -3.76 24.48
N PHE A 76 3.22 -4.82 24.59
CA PHE A 76 2.44 -5.36 23.49
C PHE A 76 0.95 -5.36 23.82
N ILE A 77 0.14 -4.83 22.90
CA ILE A 77 -1.32 -4.73 23.01
C ILE A 77 -1.98 -5.65 21.99
N LYS A 78 -3.03 -6.36 22.39
CA LYS A 78 -3.86 -7.20 21.52
C LYS A 78 -5.34 -6.93 21.78
N PHE A 79 -6.13 -6.84 20.72
CA PHE A 79 -7.58 -6.98 20.80
C PHE A 79 -7.97 -8.45 20.66
N GLU A 80 -8.70 -8.97 21.64
CA GLU A 80 -9.15 -10.36 21.64
C GLU A 80 -10.49 -10.47 22.36
N ASN A 81 -11.47 -11.13 21.75
CA ASN A 81 -12.77 -11.40 22.38
C ASN A 81 -13.41 -10.15 23.02
N LYS A 82 -13.44 -9.03 22.28
CA LYS A 82 -14.00 -7.73 22.72
C LYS A 82 -13.23 -7.07 23.88
N LYS A 83 -12.07 -7.60 24.25
CA LYS A 83 -11.21 -7.11 25.33
C LYS A 83 -9.88 -6.65 24.75
N ILE A 84 -9.20 -5.81 25.50
CA ILE A 84 -7.87 -5.31 25.18
C ILE A 84 -6.92 -5.89 26.22
N TYR A 85 -5.90 -6.60 25.76
CA TYR A 85 -4.88 -7.20 26.60
C TYR A 85 -3.54 -6.52 26.37
N PHE A 86 -2.75 -6.43 27.42
CA PHE A 86 -1.41 -5.89 27.42
C PHE A 86 -0.44 -6.91 28.02
N LYS A 87 0.76 -7.00 27.44
CA LYS A 87 1.92 -7.72 27.95
C LYS A 87 3.11 -6.78 27.98
N GLU A 88 3.80 -6.67 29.10
CA GLU A 88 5.04 -5.87 29.17
C GLU A 88 6.16 -6.53 28.36
N ASN A 89 6.22 -7.86 28.41
CA ASN A 89 7.07 -8.69 27.57
C ASN A 89 6.24 -9.89 27.08
N MET A 90 6.56 -10.41 25.89
CA MET A 90 5.91 -11.59 25.31
C MET A 90 5.92 -12.82 26.24
N SER A 91 6.95 -12.96 27.09
CA SER A 91 7.09 -14.04 28.09
C SER A 91 6.25 -13.84 29.36
N LEU A 92 5.77 -12.64 29.63
CA LEU A 92 5.03 -12.31 30.85
C LEU A 92 3.53 -12.57 30.72
N GLY A 93 2.86 -12.64 31.87
CA GLY A 93 1.41 -12.71 31.97
C GLY A 93 0.74 -11.51 31.29
N ARG A 94 -0.48 -11.72 30.79
CA ARG A 94 -1.29 -10.66 30.17
C ARG A 94 -2.16 -9.97 31.23
N LYS A 95 -2.24 -8.64 31.18
CA LYS A 95 -3.23 -7.85 31.93
C LYS A 95 -4.29 -7.28 30.99
N LYS A 96 -5.51 -7.11 31.49
CA LYS A 96 -6.59 -6.52 30.71
C LYS A 96 -6.58 -5.00 30.87
N LEU A 97 -6.54 -4.27 29.76
CA LEU A 97 -6.73 -2.81 29.78
C LEU A 97 -8.23 -2.51 29.82
N THR A 98 -8.63 -1.62 30.74
CA THR A 98 -10.01 -1.15 30.88
C THR A 98 -10.04 0.37 30.93
N PRO A 99 -11.13 1.02 30.47
CA PRO A 99 -11.26 2.48 30.49
C PRO A 99 -11.14 3.12 31.88
N ASP A 100 -11.38 2.34 32.94
CA ASP A 100 -11.27 2.80 34.33
C ASP A 100 -9.81 2.88 34.78
N LEU A 101 -8.96 1.96 34.29
CA LEU A 101 -7.54 1.87 34.65
C LEU A 101 -6.63 2.68 33.72
N VAL A 102 -7.02 2.82 32.46
CA VAL A 102 -6.16 3.40 31.42
C VAL A 102 -6.96 4.43 30.63
N LYS A 103 -6.49 5.69 30.62
CA LYS A 103 -7.18 6.79 29.92
C LYS A 103 -6.87 6.86 28.44
N ASN A 104 -5.71 6.36 28.01
CA ASN A 104 -5.31 6.29 26.62
C ASN A 104 -4.23 5.23 26.42
N PHE A 105 -4.17 4.70 25.20
CA PHE A 105 -3.12 3.78 24.78
C PHE A 105 -2.87 3.93 23.27
N VAL A 106 -1.69 3.53 22.84
CA VAL A 106 -1.28 3.47 21.43
C VAL A 106 -0.99 2.02 21.07
N ILE A 107 -1.51 1.55 19.94
CA ILE A 107 -1.26 0.21 19.40
C ILE A 107 -0.78 0.35 17.95
N GLY A 108 0.48 -0.02 17.68
CA GLY A 108 1.17 0.30 16.44
C GLY A 108 1.21 1.83 16.21
N VAL A 109 0.51 2.29 15.18
CA VAL A 109 0.38 3.73 14.83
C VAL A 109 -0.98 4.35 15.19
N ASP A 110 -1.90 3.59 15.77
CA ASP A 110 -3.23 4.10 16.15
C ASP A 110 -3.28 4.49 17.61
N SER A 111 -3.91 5.63 17.89
CA SER A 111 -4.16 6.13 19.23
C SER A 111 -5.60 5.87 19.65
N PHE A 112 -5.77 5.40 20.87
CA PHE A 112 -7.05 5.19 21.52
C PHE A 112 -7.12 5.97 22.82
N PHE A 113 -8.29 6.50 23.13
CA PHE A 113 -8.53 7.24 24.36
C PHE A 113 -9.92 6.95 24.92
N VAL A 114 -10.12 7.27 26.19
CA VAL A 114 -11.38 7.04 26.88
C VAL A 114 -12.32 8.22 26.67
N VAL A 115 -13.56 7.92 26.30
CA VAL A 115 -14.66 8.87 26.30
C VAL A 115 -15.78 8.41 27.23
N SER A 116 -16.45 9.38 27.82
CA SER A 116 -17.75 9.25 28.50
C SER A 116 -18.70 10.30 27.91
N ASN A 117 -19.98 10.25 28.29
CA ASN A 117 -21.00 11.20 27.87
C ASN A 117 -21.12 11.30 26.34
N TYR A 118 -21.45 10.18 25.68
CA TYR A 118 -21.64 10.14 24.23
C TYR A 118 -23.04 9.69 23.85
N TYR A 119 -23.59 10.22 22.75
CA TYR A 119 -24.86 9.73 22.22
C TYR A 119 -24.68 8.43 21.45
N TRP A 120 -25.59 7.48 21.67
CA TRP A 120 -25.73 6.30 20.82
C TRP A 120 -27.19 5.89 20.66
N ARG A 121 -27.64 5.83 19.40
CA ARG A 121 -29.05 5.65 19.03
C ARG A 121 -29.96 6.64 19.75
N GLY A 122 -29.50 7.90 19.86
CA GLY A 122 -30.21 8.98 20.56
C GLY A 122 -30.26 8.87 22.09
N LYS A 123 -29.55 7.91 22.71
CA LYS A 123 -29.46 7.78 24.17
C LYS A 123 -28.08 8.21 24.66
N LEU A 124 -28.02 9.04 25.69
CA LEU A 124 -26.77 9.42 26.34
C LEU A 124 -26.16 8.21 27.05
N LYS A 125 -24.88 7.94 26.81
CA LYS A 125 -24.09 6.89 27.45
C LYS A 125 -23.02 7.53 28.30
N THR A 126 -23.04 7.24 29.60
CA THR A 126 -22.10 7.77 30.59
C THR A 126 -20.94 6.81 30.87
N LYS A 127 -21.11 5.51 30.58
CA LYS A 127 -20.09 4.49 30.81
C LYS A 127 -18.83 4.79 29.97
N PRO A 128 -17.64 4.84 30.59
CA PRO A 128 -16.38 5.02 29.87
C PRO A 128 -16.13 3.93 28.82
N GLN A 129 -15.70 4.33 27.63
CA GLN A 129 -15.35 3.42 26.53
C GLN A 129 -14.09 3.89 25.82
N PHE A 130 -13.30 2.95 25.30
CA PHE A 130 -12.20 3.28 24.39
C PHE A 130 -12.72 3.62 23.00
N VAL A 131 -12.20 4.69 22.43
CA VAL A 131 -12.44 5.10 21.04
C VAL A 131 -11.10 5.35 20.36
N GLN A 132 -11.05 5.06 19.06
CA GLN A 132 -9.90 5.38 18.22
C GLN A 132 -9.97 6.86 17.85
N PHE A 133 -8.87 7.57 18.01
CA PHE A 133 -8.70 8.91 17.49
C PHE A 133 -8.66 8.88 15.95
N ILE A 134 -9.50 9.69 15.30
CA ILE A 134 -9.44 9.86 13.84
C ILE A 134 -8.59 11.08 13.50
N THR A 135 -9.02 12.26 13.95
CA THR A 135 -8.38 13.56 13.65
C THR A 135 -8.98 14.68 14.52
N GLU A 136 -8.33 15.84 14.53
CA GLU A 136 -8.83 17.07 15.12
C GLU A 136 -8.55 18.25 14.17
N PHE A 137 -9.58 19.03 13.86
CA PHE A 137 -9.47 20.26 13.07
C PHE A 137 -10.69 21.17 13.30
N ASP A 138 -10.54 22.47 13.06
CA ASP A 138 -11.60 23.47 13.17
C ASP A 138 -12.39 23.39 14.50
N GLY A 139 -11.68 23.12 15.61
CA GLY A 139 -12.28 22.99 16.94
C GLY A 139 -13.14 21.74 17.16
N ASN A 140 -13.06 20.75 16.27
CA ASN A 140 -13.78 19.48 16.38
C ASN A 140 -12.81 18.31 16.48
N THR A 141 -13.02 17.45 17.47
CA THR A 141 -12.34 16.16 17.61
C THR A 141 -13.24 15.05 17.06
N TYR A 142 -12.69 14.22 16.17
CA TYR A 142 -13.39 13.09 15.58
C TYR A 142 -12.80 11.78 16.10
N ALA A 143 -13.67 10.85 16.48
CA ALA A 143 -13.29 9.56 17.01
C ALA A 143 -14.17 8.43 16.47
N LYS A 144 -13.70 7.20 16.63
CA LYS A 144 -14.45 6.00 16.25
C LYS A 144 -14.60 5.05 17.42
N LEU A 145 -15.83 4.68 17.73
CA LEU A 145 -16.17 3.64 18.69
C LEU A 145 -16.42 2.31 17.96
N TYR A 146 -15.85 1.23 18.48
CA TYR A 146 -16.08 -0.13 18.00
C TYR A 146 -16.99 -0.88 18.96
N GLN A 147 -18.12 -1.39 18.45
CA GLN A 147 -19.03 -2.24 19.21
C GLN A 147 -19.05 -3.65 18.65
N PHE A 148 -18.80 -4.63 19.51
CA PHE A 148 -18.77 -6.03 19.12
C PHE A 148 -20.13 -6.70 19.41
N LYS A 149 -20.85 -7.10 18.36
CA LYS A 149 -22.12 -7.84 18.47
C LYS A 149 -21.91 -9.23 19.08
N SER A 150 -22.91 -9.75 19.79
CA SER A 150 -22.90 -11.15 20.26
C SER A 150 -23.07 -12.10 19.07
N SER A 151 -22.51 -13.31 19.21
CA SER A 151 -22.49 -14.37 18.19
C SER A 151 -23.87 -14.74 17.61
N PHE A 152 -24.97 -14.44 18.32
CA PHE A 152 -26.34 -14.75 17.90
C PHE A 152 -26.93 -13.81 16.83
N GLU A 153 -26.29 -12.67 16.52
CA GLU A 153 -26.77 -11.70 15.50
C GLU A 153 -26.02 -11.79 14.14
N PHE A 154 -25.20 -12.82 13.93
CA PHE A 154 -24.25 -12.87 12.81
C PHE A 154 -24.85 -13.27 11.45
N ASP A 155 -26.10 -13.71 11.39
CA ASP A 155 -26.55 -14.53 10.26
C ASP A 155 -27.11 -13.82 9.01
N LEU A 156 -27.17 -12.48 8.94
CA LEU A 156 -27.89 -11.88 7.79
C LEU A 156 -27.23 -10.75 7.00
N PHE A 157 -26.35 -9.90 7.54
CA PHE A 157 -25.97 -8.68 6.77
C PHE A 157 -24.53 -8.13 6.88
N ASP A 158 -23.66 -8.63 7.76
CA ASP A 158 -22.27 -8.14 7.79
C ASP A 158 -21.34 -9.11 8.54
N ASN A 159 -20.44 -9.78 7.82
CA ASN A 159 -19.60 -10.90 8.32
C ASN A 159 -18.59 -10.53 9.43
N ASN A 160 -18.57 -9.30 9.92
CA ASN A 160 -17.47 -8.83 10.78
C ASN A 160 -17.81 -8.69 12.26
N GLY A 161 -19.07 -8.86 12.71
CA GLY A 161 -19.40 -8.79 14.14
C GLY A 161 -19.08 -7.47 14.86
N ILE A 162 -18.54 -6.49 14.14
CA ILE A 162 -18.00 -5.24 14.65
C ILE A 162 -18.76 -4.11 13.97
N GLN A 163 -19.49 -3.36 14.78
CA GLN A 163 -20.18 -2.15 14.38
C GLN A 163 -19.29 -0.93 14.66
N GLU A 164 -18.96 -0.19 13.61
CA GLU A 164 -18.34 1.13 13.71
C GLU A 164 -19.40 2.19 14.03
N ILE A 165 -19.06 3.11 14.95
CA ILE A 165 -19.81 4.33 15.28
C ILE A 165 -18.83 5.50 15.22
N PHE A 166 -19.18 6.54 14.48
CA PHE A 166 -18.37 7.76 14.38
C PHE A 166 -18.88 8.80 15.36
N LEU A 167 -17.97 9.34 16.16
CA LEU A 167 -18.24 10.34 17.18
C LEU A 167 -17.56 11.67 16.81
N ILE A 168 -18.17 12.76 17.25
CA ILE A 168 -17.64 14.11 17.13
C ILE A 168 -17.85 14.89 18.43
N LYS A 169 -16.86 15.68 18.82
CA LYS A 169 -16.93 16.59 19.95
C LYS A 169 -16.38 17.95 19.56
N GLU A 170 -17.17 18.99 19.79
CA GLU A 170 -16.72 20.38 19.70
C GLU A 170 -15.87 20.71 20.93
N LYS A 171 -14.80 21.50 20.77
CA LYS A 171 -13.75 21.79 21.76
C LYS A 171 -14.29 22.10 23.17
N ASP A 172 -15.38 22.86 23.24
CA ASP A 172 -15.94 23.35 24.51
C ASP A 172 -17.18 22.57 24.98
N LYS A 173 -17.60 21.53 24.25
CA LYS A 173 -18.74 20.69 24.64
C LYS A 173 -18.29 19.52 25.49
N MET A 174 -19.10 19.15 26.49
CA MET A 174 -18.84 17.98 27.34
C MET A 174 -19.36 16.67 26.74
N ILE A 175 -20.18 16.74 25.70
CA ILE A 175 -20.90 15.60 25.13
C ILE A 175 -20.36 15.29 23.74
N TRP A 176 -20.09 14.01 23.48
CA TRP A 176 -19.81 13.49 22.14
C TRP A 176 -21.12 13.19 21.42
N ASP A 177 -21.27 13.72 20.22
CA ASP A 177 -22.38 13.39 19.34
C ASP A 177 -22.02 12.24 18.41
N GLU A 178 -23.02 11.55 17.85
CA GLU A 178 -22.82 10.48 16.87
C GLU A 178 -23.25 10.90 15.47
N PHE A 179 -22.60 10.33 14.45
CA PHE A 179 -23.18 10.26 13.12
C PHE A 179 -24.16 9.08 13.07
N PRO A 180 -25.49 9.34 12.96
CA PRO A 180 -26.47 8.26 13.00
C PRO A 180 -26.48 7.49 11.68
N ARG A 181 -26.93 6.23 11.73
CA ARG A 181 -27.09 5.39 10.52
C ARG A 181 -28.35 5.70 9.71
N ASN A 182 -29.37 6.26 10.34
CA ASN A 182 -30.58 6.69 9.65
C ASN A 182 -30.24 7.81 8.65
N ARG A 183 -30.68 7.68 7.40
CA ARG A 183 -30.33 8.57 6.29
C ARG A 183 -30.63 10.04 6.59
N ASP A 184 -31.83 10.36 7.05
CA ASP A 184 -32.25 11.76 7.22
C ASP A 184 -31.53 12.41 8.41
N ARG A 185 -31.40 11.67 9.52
CA ARG A 185 -30.62 12.13 10.66
C ARG A 185 -29.14 12.28 10.31
N PHE A 186 -28.59 11.37 9.50
CA PHE A 186 -27.20 11.43 9.03
C PHE A 186 -27.00 12.69 8.20
N LYS A 187 -27.88 12.92 7.22
CA LYS A 187 -27.85 14.10 6.35
C LYS A 187 -27.89 15.38 7.18
N SER A 188 -28.80 15.48 8.15
CA SER A 188 -28.90 16.63 9.05
C SER A 188 -27.59 16.86 9.82
N LYS A 189 -27.02 15.81 10.42
CA LYS A 189 -25.75 15.91 11.17
C LYS A 189 -24.56 16.23 10.28
N ALA A 190 -24.47 15.61 9.11
CA ALA A 190 -23.44 15.89 8.13
C ALA A 190 -23.53 17.33 7.61
N LEU A 191 -24.73 17.88 7.40
CA LEU A 191 -24.90 19.30 7.05
C LEU A 191 -24.54 20.23 8.20
N GLN A 192 -24.83 19.86 9.45
CA GLN A 192 -24.42 20.63 10.63
C GLN A 192 -22.90 20.83 10.66
N TYR A 193 -22.12 19.75 10.50
CA TYR A 193 -20.66 19.79 10.65
C TYR A 193 -19.90 20.11 9.36
N PHE A 194 -20.42 19.73 8.19
CA PHE A 194 -19.74 19.89 6.90
C PHE A 194 -20.46 20.80 5.91
N GLY A 195 -21.63 21.34 6.26
CA GLY A 195 -22.46 22.17 5.36
C GLY A 195 -21.84 23.52 5.01
N HIS A 196 -20.84 23.98 5.77
CA HIS A 196 -20.07 25.19 5.44
C HIS A 196 -19.10 24.97 4.27
N ILE A 197 -18.86 23.72 3.86
CA ILE A 197 -18.01 23.34 2.72
C ILE A 197 -18.90 23.17 1.48
N PRO A 198 -18.89 24.09 0.49
CA PRO A 198 -19.88 24.11 -0.60
C PRO A 198 -19.97 22.80 -1.40
N TYR A 199 -18.82 22.19 -1.69
CA TYR A 199 -18.77 20.90 -2.38
C TYR A 199 -19.45 19.78 -1.58
N LEU A 200 -19.13 19.66 -0.28
CA LEU A 200 -19.74 18.65 0.58
C LEU A 200 -21.23 18.93 0.79
N LYS A 201 -21.62 20.19 1.05
CA LYS A 201 -23.03 20.61 1.16
C LYS A 201 -23.84 20.12 -0.04
N LYS A 202 -23.38 20.41 -1.26
CA LYS A 202 -24.05 19.96 -2.50
C LYS A 202 -24.18 18.44 -2.56
N LYS A 203 -23.12 17.69 -2.25
CA LYS A 203 -23.11 16.22 -2.31
C LYS A 203 -23.98 15.58 -1.22
N ILE A 204 -24.00 16.14 -0.01
CA ILE A 204 -24.85 15.69 1.10
C ILE A 204 -26.33 15.97 0.77
N GLN A 205 -26.64 17.13 0.21
CA GLN A 205 -28.02 17.50 -0.15
C GLN A 205 -28.64 16.56 -1.21
N VAL A 206 -27.84 16.08 -2.18
CA VAL A 206 -28.28 15.12 -3.21
C VAL A 206 -28.11 13.64 -2.78
N ASP A 207 -27.94 13.38 -1.49
CA ASP A 207 -27.85 12.03 -0.89
C ASP A 207 -26.77 11.12 -1.50
N LYS A 208 -25.67 11.73 -1.99
CA LYS A 208 -24.50 10.97 -2.45
C LYS A 208 -23.66 10.42 -1.31
N TYR A 209 -23.84 10.95 -0.09
CA TYR A 209 -23.14 10.49 1.10
C TYR A 209 -24.10 9.82 2.07
N LYS A 210 -23.68 8.66 2.56
CA LYS A 210 -24.35 7.87 3.61
C LYS A 210 -23.40 7.68 4.79
N PHE A 211 -23.89 7.05 5.86
CA PHE A 211 -23.11 6.73 7.05
C PHE A 211 -21.77 6.03 6.73
N GLU A 212 -21.74 5.15 5.73
CA GLU A 212 -20.54 4.42 5.30
C GLU A 212 -19.46 5.35 4.75
N ASN A 213 -19.82 6.57 4.37
CA ASN A 213 -18.91 7.58 3.84
C ASN A 213 -18.42 8.59 4.91
N THR A 214 -18.74 8.40 6.19
CA THR A 214 -18.39 9.36 7.25
C THR A 214 -16.89 9.65 7.30
N ILE A 215 -16.04 8.62 7.20
CA ILE A 215 -14.58 8.81 7.18
C ILE A 215 -14.11 9.64 5.98
N SER A 216 -14.73 9.46 4.81
CA SER A 216 -14.41 10.25 3.61
C SER A 216 -14.82 11.71 3.76
N LEU A 217 -15.92 11.99 4.45
CA LEU A 217 -16.36 13.36 4.78
C LEU A 217 -15.38 14.04 5.74
N ILE A 218 -15.04 13.34 6.84
CA ILE A 218 -14.09 13.84 7.85
C ILE A 218 -12.75 14.16 7.19
N LYS A 219 -12.20 13.22 6.41
CA LYS A 219 -10.90 13.41 5.73
C LYS A 219 -10.93 14.51 4.67
N TYR A 220 -12.03 14.66 3.92
CA TYR A 220 -12.18 15.78 2.99
C TYR A 220 -12.14 17.12 3.73
N ALA A 221 -12.87 17.24 4.84
CA ALA A 221 -12.92 18.46 5.64
C ALA A 221 -11.57 18.77 6.31
N GLU A 222 -10.92 17.76 6.89
CA GLU A 222 -9.56 17.86 7.45
C GLU A 222 -8.58 18.43 6.42
N TYR A 223 -8.59 17.88 5.20
CA TYR A 223 -7.64 18.28 4.17
C TYR A 223 -7.93 19.67 3.62
N ARG A 224 -9.21 20.06 3.56
CA ARG A 224 -9.58 21.44 3.26
C ARG A 224 -9.05 22.41 4.33
N SER A 225 -9.16 22.05 5.61
CA SER A 225 -8.62 22.85 6.71
C SER A 225 -7.09 22.95 6.62
N LYS A 226 -6.40 21.82 6.40
CA LYS A 226 -4.95 21.78 6.18
C LYS A 226 -4.50 22.63 4.99
N ALA A 227 -5.21 22.56 3.86
CA ALA A 227 -4.93 23.39 2.68
C ALA A 227 -5.09 24.89 2.98
N LYS A 228 -6.19 25.27 3.66
CA LYS A 228 -6.46 26.66 4.04
C LYS A 228 -5.40 27.23 4.98
N ASN A 229 -4.91 26.39 5.90
CA ASN A 229 -3.95 26.78 6.93
C ASN A 229 -2.49 26.48 6.54
N PHE A 230 -2.24 26.08 5.29
CA PHE A 230 -0.92 25.66 4.80
C PHE A 230 -0.21 24.62 5.68
N GLN A 231 -0.99 23.70 6.27
CA GLN A 231 -0.48 22.63 7.11
C GLN A 231 -0.15 21.39 6.28
N PRO A 232 1.00 20.73 6.54
CA PRO A 232 1.35 19.53 5.83
C PRO A 232 0.50 18.33 6.26
N VAL A 233 0.29 17.39 5.35
CA VAL A 233 -0.08 16.01 5.68
C VAL A 233 1.21 15.21 5.86
N LEU A 234 1.40 14.61 7.02
CA LEU A 234 2.63 13.88 7.35
C LEU A 234 2.46 12.39 7.08
N TYR A 235 3.54 11.73 6.62
CA TYR A 235 3.58 10.30 6.37
C TYR A 235 4.82 9.66 7.00
N ASP A 236 4.66 8.46 7.53
CA ASP A 236 5.77 7.63 8.00
C ASP A 236 6.61 7.07 6.83
N GLU A 237 7.63 6.28 7.17
CA GLU A 237 8.54 5.68 6.19
C GLU A 237 7.86 4.74 5.17
N PHE A 238 6.70 4.19 5.55
CA PHE A 238 5.86 3.28 4.76
C PHE A 238 4.70 3.99 4.05
N TRP A 239 4.75 5.33 3.94
CA TRP A 239 3.71 6.17 3.33
C TRP A 239 2.36 6.13 4.05
N THR A 240 2.31 5.72 5.33
CA THR A 240 1.08 5.79 6.14
C THR A 240 0.95 7.17 6.75
N GLU A 241 -0.25 7.77 6.66
CA GLU A 241 -0.50 9.08 7.28
C GLU A 241 -0.29 8.99 8.80
N THR A 242 0.43 9.95 9.37
CA THR A 242 0.75 10.02 10.79
C THR A 242 0.51 11.42 11.33
N TYR A 243 0.20 11.52 12.62
CA TYR A 243 0.16 12.81 13.33
C TYR A 243 1.45 13.11 14.10
N SER A 244 2.36 12.14 14.20
CA SER A 244 3.64 12.30 14.88
C SER A 244 4.67 12.91 13.93
N THR A 245 5.15 14.10 14.26
CA THR A 245 6.25 14.79 13.57
C THR A 245 7.55 14.01 13.67
N GLU A 246 7.82 13.38 14.82
CA GLU A 246 9.02 12.56 15.05
C GLU A 246 9.08 11.32 14.16
N LYS A 247 7.93 10.70 13.88
CA LYS A 247 7.81 9.52 13.01
C LYS A 247 7.71 9.87 11.53
N ALA A 248 7.42 11.13 11.19
CA ALA A 248 7.23 11.54 9.81
C ALA A 248 8.55 11.46 9.04
N LYS A 249 8.52 10.78 7.89
CA LYS A 249 9.62 10.75 6.91
C LYS A 249 9.31 11.54 5.65
N TYR A 250 8.03 11.65 5.31
CA TYR A 250 7.56 12.44 4.18
C TYR A 250 6.48 13.39 4.64
N HIS A 251 6.28 14.45 3.87
CA HIS A 251 5.15 15.33 4.05
C HIS A 251 4.58 15.74 2.70
N ALA A 252 3.34 16.20 2.67
CA ALA A 252 2.74 16.76 1.48
C ALA A 252 1.96 18.03 1.78
N TYR A 253 2.06 18.98 0.87
CA TYR A 253 1.21 20.16 0.84
C TYR A 253 0.11 19.98 -0.20
N ILE A 254 -1.09 20.46 0.12
CA ILE A 254 -2.18 20.58 -0.85
C ILE A 254 -1.97 21.91 -1.57
N SER A 255 -1.31 21.88 -2.72
CA SER A 255 -0.92 23.09 -3.44
C SER A 255 -2.09 23.70 -4.22
N GLN A 256 -3.06 22.89 -4.63
CA GLN A 256 -4.24 23.37 -5.35
C GLN A 256 -5.44 22.45 -5.18
N GLN A 257 -6.64 23.03 -5.25
CA GLN A 257 -7.91 22.32 -5.34
C GLN A 257 -8.73 22.88 -6.50
N ASN A 258 -8.86 22.12 -7.59
CA ASN A 258 -9.67 22.48 -8.74
C ASN A 258 -10.90 21.56 -8.80
N ASP A 259 -12.08 22.09 -8.54
CA ASP A 259 -13.33 21.32 -8.45
C ASP A 259 -13.23 20.14 -7.47
N SER A 260 -13.23 18.92 -8.00
CA SER A 260 -13.06 17.67 -7.25
C SER A 260 -11.63 17.14 -7.25
N ILE A 261 -10.72 17.75 -8.01
CA ILE A 261 -9.32 17.32 -8.12
C ILE A 261 -8.45 18.08 -7.13
N TRP A 262 -7.81 17.32 -6.26
CA TRP A 262 -6.81 17.78 -5.31
C TRP A 262 -5.41 17.57 -5.89
N ILE A 263 -4.56 18.58 -5.81
CA ILE A 263 -3.16 18.49 -6.23
C ILE A 263 -2.30 18.51 -4.97
N PHE A 264 -1.51 17.44 -4.80
CA PHE A 264 -0.59 17.27 -3.69
C PHE A 264 0.85 17.34 -4.19
N ASP A 265 1.66 18.11 -3.49
CA ASP A 265 3.11 18.12 -3.67
C ASP A 265 3.74 17.40 -2.49
N TYR A 266 4.42 16.28 -2.77
CA TYR A 266 5.05 15.41 -1.78
C TYR A 266 6.55 15.70 -1.70
N PHE A 267 7.05 15.73 -0.47
CA PHE A 267 8.42 16.10 -0.16
C PHE A 267 9.04 15.09 0.81
N LYS A 268 10.37 14.98 0.72
CA LYS A 268 11.22 14.45 1.77
C LYS A 268 12.21 15.55 2.14
N ASN A 269 12.16 16.01 3.39
CA ASN A 269 12.80 17.26 3.78
C ASN A 269 12.36 18.36 2.79
N GLU A 270 13.27 19.15 2.24
CA GLU A 270 12.95 20.20 1.26
C GLU A 270 12.93 19.72 -0.20
N VAL A 271 13.18 18.42 -0.45
CA VAL A 271 13.25 17.89 -1.82
C VAL A 271 11.86 17.43 -2.28
N LYS A 272 11.35 18.07 -3.32
CA LYS A 272 10.08 17.68 -3.96
C LYS A 272 10.24 16.34 -4.68
N LEU A 273 9.47 15.34 -4.27
CA LEU A 273 9.49 14.00 -4.82
C LEU A 273 8.43 13.81 -5.91
N TYR A 274 7.22 14.27 -5.63
CA TYR A 274 6.07 14.06 -6.51
C TYR A 274 5.11 15.24 -6.54
N THR A 275 4.36 15.34 -7.63
CA THR A 275 3.06 16.03 -7.69
C THR A 275 2.02 15.00 -8.09
N ALA A 276 0.91 14.88 -7.37
CA ALA A 276 -0.14 13.91 -7.71
C ALA A 276 -1.55 14.49 -7.60
N HIS A 277 -2.37 14.15 -8.61
CA HIS A 277 -3.75 14.60 -8.72
C HIS A 277 -4.71 13.50 -8.26
N PHE A 278 -5.64 13.85 -7.37
CA PHE A 278 -6.63 12.92 -6.80
C PHE A 278 -8.05 13.47 -6.90
N SER A 279 -9.00 12.68 -7.41
CA SER A 279 -10.44 12.98 -7.35
C SER A 279 -11.09 12.60 -6.01
N SER A 280 -10.42 11.76 -5.24
CA SER A 280 -10.79 11.36 -3.87
C SER A 280 -9.53 10.94 -3.13
N PHE A 281 -9.44 11.20 -1.82
CA PHE A 281 -8.31 10.75 -1.00
C PHE A 281 -8.65 9.57 -0.08
N TYR A 282 -9.94 9.41 0.27
CA TYR A 282 -10.41 8.27 1.06
C TYR A 282 -11.61 7.58 0.38
N PRO A 283 -11.39 6.50 -0.39
CA PRO A 283 -10.09 5.95 -0.80
C PRO A 283 -9.37 6.86 -1.81
N ASN A 284 -8.06 6.68 -1.94
CA ASN A 284 -7.24 7.39 -2.92
C ASN A 284 -7.67 7.04 -4.35
N VAL A 285 -8.07 8.05 -5.11
CA VAL A 285 -8.44 7.95 -6.52
C VAL A 285 -7.63 8.92 -7.34
N LYS A 286 -6.53 8.44 -7.93
CA LYS A 286 -5.70 9.15 -8.90
C LYS A 286 -6.52 9.49 -10.13
N ASP A 287 -6.59 10.78 -10.44
CA ASP A 287 -7.33 11.29 -11.60
C ASP A 287 -6.68 12.59 -12.07
N GLY A 288 -5.97 12.53 -13.19
CA GLY A 288 -5.04 13.58 -13.63
C GLY A 288 -3.59 13.11 -13.70
N GLU A 289 -2.65 14.04 -13.51
CA GLU A 289 -1.22 13.75 -13.60
C GLU A 289 -0.64 13.27 -12.26
N LEU A 290 0.30 12.34 -12.34
CA LEU A 290 1.31 12.05 -11.33
C LEU A 290 2.67 12.36 -11.96
N ILE A 291 3.39 13.29 -11.37
CA ILE A 291 4.72 13.74 -11.81
C ILE A 291 5.71 13.27 -10.75
N ALA A 292 6.76 12.57 -11.17
CA ALA A 292 7.89 12.21 -10.31
C ALA A 292 9.12 13.03 -10.73
N TYR A 293 9.83 13.55 -9.74
CA TYR A 293 10.99 14.42 -9.92
C TYR A 293 12.29 13.68 -9.57
N ASN A 294 13.40 14.12 -10.16
CA ASN A 294 14.74 13.81 -9.68
C ASN A 294 15.10 14.71 -8.50
N ILE A 295 16.20 14.42 -7.81
CA ILE A 295 16.69 15.20 -6.66
C ILE A 295 16.99 16.66 -7.06
N ASP A 296 17.41 16.90 -8.29
CA ASP A 296 17.68 18.23 -8.85
C ASP A 296 16.40 19.00 -9.27
N GLY A 297 15.21 18.43 -9.05
CA GLY A 297 13.93 19.02 -9.42
C GLY A 297 13.53 18.82 -10.89
N THR A 298 14.36 18.19 -11.72
CA THR A 298 13.98 17.86 -13.09
C THR A 298 12.90 16.77 -13.13
N VAL A 299 11.99 16.85 -14.10
CA VAL A 299 10.93 15.84 -14.24
C VAL A 299 11.53 14.55 -14.78
N ARG A 300 11.33 13.45 -14.05
CA ARG A 300 11.73 12.10 -14.47
C ARG A 300 10.61 11.34 -15.17
N GLN A 301 9.40 11.46 -14.65
CA GLN A 301 8.25 10.71 -15.16
C GLN A 301 6.96 11.52 -15.01
N ARG A 302 6.08 11.41 -16.00
CA ARG A 302 4.68 11.85 -15.91
C ARG A 302 3.76 10.69 -16.26
N ILE A 303 2.80 10.40 -15.38
CA ILE A 303 1.78 9.38 -15.60
C ILE A 303 0.41 10.07 -15.57
N PHE A 304 -0.40 9.84 -16.59
CA PHE A 304 -1.79 10.27 -16.60
C PHE A 304 -2.70 9.13 -16.17
N TYR A 305 -3.48 9.36 -15.13
CA TYR A 305 -4.51 8.46 -14.64
C TYR A 305 -5.90 9.02 -14.99
N LYS A 306 -6.84 8.11 -15.27
CA LYS A 306 -8.28 8.42 -15.29
C LYS A 306 -9.01 7.43 -14.44
N ASN A 307 -9.67 7.90 -13.38
CA ASN A 307 -10.33 7.04 -12.38
C ASN A 307 -9.43 5.86 -11.98
N ASN A 308 -8.23 6.17 -11.48
CA ASN A 308 -7.27 5.19 -11.01
C ASN A 308 -6.67 4.23 -12.05
N LYS A 309 -7.05 4.36 -13.33
CA LYS A 309 -6.51 3.57 -14.43
C LYS A 309 -5.43 4.37 -15.14
N LEU A 310 -4.21 3.82 -15.21
CA LEU A 310 -3.12 4.38 -15.99
C LEU A 310 -3.51 4.43 -17.48
N LYS A 311 -3.34 5.60 -18.09
CA LYS A 311 -3.68 5.85 -19.50
C LYS A 311 -2.46 6.17 -20.34
N LYS A 312 -1.54 6.98 -19.83
CA LYS A 312 -0.36 7.45 -20.56
C LYS A 312 0.82 7.63 -19.62
N VAL A 313 2.01 7.31 -20.10
CA VAL A 313 3.28 7.50 -19.38
C VAL A 313 4.27 8.20 -20.29
N LYS A 314 4.96 9.19 -19.75
CA LYS A 314 6.12 9.84 -20.36
C LYS A 314 7.30 9.68 -19.42
N ASN A 315 8.40 9.14 -19.91
CA ASN A 315 9.66 9.05 -19.18
C ASN A 315 10.66 10.03 -19.79
N TYR A 316 11.50 10.61 -18.94
CA TYR A 316 12.45 11.65 -19.31
C TYR A 316 13.86 11.22 -18.90
N LYS A 317 14.87 11.69 -19.65
CA LYS A 317 16.28 11.57 -19.29
C LYS A 317 16.61 12.62 -18.22
N GLN A 318 17.76 12.48 -17.55
CA GLN A 318 18.22 13.44 -16.52
C GLN A 318 18.32 14.88 -17.04
N ASN A 319 18.67 15.07 -18.32
CA ASN A 319 18.70 16.40 -18.96
C ASN A 319 17.30 16.97 -19.31
N GLY A 320 16.22 16.34 -18.84
CA GLY A 320 14.84 16.76 -19.10
C GLY A 320 14.28 16.40 -20.48
N SER A 321 15.07 15.83 -21.39
CA SER A 321 14.58 15.41 -22.71
C SER A 321 13.70 14.16 -22.61
N LEU A 322 12.68 14.07 -23.48
CA LEU A 322 11.78 12.91 -23.53
C LEU A 322 12.57 11.64 -23.92
N LEU A 323 12.45 10.58 -23.14
CA LEU A 323 13.00 9.25 -23.44
C LEU A 323 11.99 8.42 -24.22
N ASN A 324 10.79 8.25 -23.68
CA ASN A 324 9.70 7.53 -24.33
C ASN A 324 8.33 8.00 -23.86
N CYS A 325 7.31 7.70 -24.65
CA CYS A 325 5.92 7.99 -24.36
C CYS A 325 5.07 6.80 -24.80
N TYR A 326 4.26 6.24 -23.90
CA TYR A 326 3.38 5.13 -24.22
C TYR A 326 1.99 5.28 -23.60
N GLN A 327 1.02 4.59 -24.18
CA GLN A 327 -0.37 4.53 -23.73
C GLN A 327 -0.75 3.10 -23.38
N CYS A 328 -1.60 2.97 -22.35
CA CYS A 328 -2.19 1.71 -21.95
C CYS A 328 -3.68 1.70 -22.29
N LYS A 329 -4.09 0.74 -23.12
CA LYS A 329 -5.49 0.54 -23.51
C LYS A 329 -5.92 -0.86 -23.09
N PHE A 330 -7.18 -0.98 -22.69
CA PHE A 330 -7.83 -2.26 -22.46
C PHE A 330 -8.83 -2.45 -23.60
N LEU A 331 -8.59 -3.45 -24.43
CA LEU A 331 -9.44 -3.75 -25.59
C LEU A 331 -10.22 -5.03 -25.31
N LYS A 332 -11.53 -5.01 -25.55
CA LYS A 332 -12.33 -6.23 -25.53
C LYS A 332 -12.06 -6.97 -26.83
N LYS A 333 -11.52 -8.19 -26.75
CA LYS A 333 -11.12 -8.95 -27.94
C LYS A 333 -12.31 -9.59 -28.65
N ASP A 334 -13.25 -10.14 -27.89
CA ASP A 334 -14.54 -10.66 -28.36
C ASP A 334 -15.52 -10.80 -27.17
N SER A 335 -16.73 -11.34 -27.37
CA SER A 335 -17.73 -11.52 -26.30
C SER A 335 -17.35 -12.56 -25.25
N LEU A 336 -16.46 -13.51 -25.58
CA LEU A 336 -16.07 -14.65 -24.75
C LEU A 336 -14.68 -14.49 -24.11
N ASN A 337 -13.84 -13.61 -24.65
CA ASN A 337 -12.50 -13.35 -24.17
C ASN A 337 -12.43 -12.13 -23.24
N PRO A 338 -11.60 -12.20 -22.20
CA PRO A 338 -11.38 -11.10 -21.29
C PRO A 338 -10.73 -9.90 -22.01
N TRP A 339 -10.81 -8.74 -21.35
CA TRP A 339 -10.09 -7.54 -21.73
C TRP A 339 -8.60 -7.81 -21.89
N VAL A 340 -8.04 -7.48 -23.04
CA VAL A 340 -6.60 -7.57 -23.34
C VAL A 340 -5.97 -6.22 -23.06
N LYS A 341 -4.88 -6.20 -22.28
CA LYS A 341 -4.09 -4.99 -22.05
C LYS A 341 -3.12 -4.83 -23.22
N THR A 342 -3.14 -3.66 -23.85
CA THR A 342 -2.23 -3.28 -24.93
C THR A 342 -1.44 -2.05 -24.51
N ILE A 343 -0.12 -2.11 -24.73
CA ILE A 343 0.80 -0.99 -24.51
C ILE A 343 1.32 -0.54 -25.87
N THR A 344 1.03 0.71 -26.24
CA THR A 344 1.44 1.30 -27.53
C THR A 344 2.32 2.51 -27.28
N TYR A 345 3.47 2.57 -27.94
CA TYR A 345 4.43 3.66 -27.84
C TYR A 345 4.11 4.73 -28.88
N ASP A 346 3.79 5.94 -28.39
CA ASP A 346 3.58 7.13 -29.24
C ASP A 346 4.93 7.71 -29.69
N SER A 347 5.96 7.57 -28.87
CA SER A 347 7.29 8.14 -29.14
C SER A 347 8.37 7.36 -28.42
N LEU A 348 9.50 7.19 -29.10
CA LEU A 348 10.70 6.56 -28.55
C LEU A 348 11.94 7.26 -29.10
N VAL A 349 12.65 7.95 -28.22
CA VAL A 349 13.72 8.88 -28.58
C VAL A 349 15.07 8.22 -28.36
N ASN A 350 15.90 8.15 -29.41
CA ASN A 350 17.24 7.58 -29.31
C ASN A 350 18.25 8.52 -28.61
N ALA A 351 19.53 8.13 -28.57
CA ALA A 351 20.59 8.96 -27.98
C ALA A 351 20.71 10.32 -28.67
N SER A 352 20.54 10.36 -29.99
CA SER A 352 20.62 11.57 -30.83
C SER A 352 19.36 12.46 -30.81
N GLY A 353 18.32 12.07 -30.08
CA GLY A 353 17.07 12.85 -30.03
C GLY A 353 16.04 12.51 -31.12
N ASN A 354 16.31 11.53 -31.98
CA ASN A 354 15.40 11.16 -33.06
C ASN A 354 14.33 10.18 -32.55
N ASN A 355 13.06 10.43 -32.90
CA ASN A 355 11.96 9.51 -32.62
C ASN A 355 11.95 8.38 -33.65
N ILE A 356 12.31 7.16 -33.23
CA ILE A 356 12.47 6.01 -34.13
C ILE A 356 11.15 5.41 -34.60
N LEU A 357 10.01 5.86 -34.07
CA LEU A 357 8.66 5.38 -34.43
C LEU A 357 7.90 6.32 -35.38
N LYS A 358 8.43 7.51 -35.71
CA LYS A 358 7.71 8.51 -36.54
C LYS A 358 7.49 8.05 -37.98
N GLU A 359 8.43 7.31 -38.56
CA GLU A 359 8.43 6.95 -39.99
C GLU A 359 8.15 5.45 -40.23
N LYS A 360 8.28 4.62 -39.20
CA LYS A 360 8.09 3.18 -39.27
C LYS A 360 7.40 2.71 -37.98
N THR A 361 6.38 1.88 -38.13
CA THR A 361 5.73 1.22 -36.97
C THR A 361 6.64 0.17 -36.31
N ASN A 362 7.73 -0.20 -36.98
CA ASN A 362 8.71 -1.18 -36.56
C ASN A 362 10.07 -0.50 -36.36
N GLY A 363 10.79 -0.89 -35.31
CA GLY A 363 12.11 -0.32 -35.02
C GLY A 363 12.87 -1.12 -33.97
N SER A 364 14.16 -0.80 -33.82
CA SER A 364 14.99 -1.35 -32.74
C SER A 364 15.87 -0.29 -32.12
N ILE A 365 16.08 -0.36 -30.82
CA ILE A 365 16.95 0.54 -30.07
C ILE A 365 17.76 -0.24 -29.04
N GLN A 366 18.97 0.24 -28.77
CA GLN A 366 19.74 -0.18 -27.61
C GLN A 366 19.58 0.86 -26.49
N ILE A 367 19.11 0.42 -25.33
CA ILE A 367 18.96 1.25 -24.13
C ILE A 367 19.95 0.78 -23.08
N THR A 368 20.68 1.73 -22.49
CA THR A 368 21.55 1.47 -21.35
C THR A 368 20.81 1.74 -20.05
N ASP A 369 20.75 0.74 -19.18
CA ASP A 369 20.37 0.91 -17.78
C ASP A 369 21.49 1.68 -17.06
N GLN A 370 21.22 2.93 -16.71
CA GLN A 370 22.20 3.83 -16.11
C GLN A 370 22.66 3.40 -14.72
N TYR A 371 21.88 2.61 -13.99
CA TYR A 371 22.20 2.18 -12.62
C TYR A 371 23.01 0.90 -12.58
N ARG A 372 22.85 0.04 -13.59
CA ARG A 372 23.53 -1.25 -13.67
C ARG A 372 24.58 -1.34 -14.78
N ASN A 373 24.66 -0.32 -15.62
CA ASN A 373 25.48 -0.29 -16.84
C ASN A 373 25.22 -1.50 -17.76
N LEU A 374 23.95 -1.92 -17.87
CA LEU A 374 23.54 -3.03 -18.73
C LEU A 374 22.90 -2.49 -20.01
N LYS A 375 23.23 -3.11 -21.15
CA LYS A 375 22.69 -2.73 -22.46
C LYS A 375 21.58 -3.71 -22.89
N TYR A 376 20.40 -3.18 -23.14
CA TYR A 376 19.24 -3.93 -23.62
C TYR A 376 18.91 -3.55 -25.06
N ASN A 377 18.73 -4.56 -25.92
CA ASN A 377 18.18 -4.40 -27.25
C ASN A 377 16.65 -4.55 -27.16
N GLN A 378 15.93 -3.53 -27.59
CA GLN A 378 14.47 -3.51 -27.62
C GLN A 378 13.99 -3.47 -29.06
N ILE A 379 13.06 -4.36 -29.38
CA ILE A 379 12.47 -4.50 -30.71
C ILE A 379 11.00 -4.12 -30.61
N TYR A 380 10.58 -3.24 -31.51
CA TYR A 380 9.23 -2.73 -31.63
C TYR A 380 8.60 -3.17 -32.93
N ARG A 381 7.33 -3.57 -32.86
CA ARG A 381 6.49 -3.81 -34.03
C ARG A 381 5.09 -3.24 -33.81
N ASP A 382 4.54 -2.58 -34.80
CA ASP A 382 3.23 -1.92 -34.71
C ASP A 382 3.11 -1.01 -33.48
N ASN A 383 4.18 -0.26 -33.19
CA ASN A 383 4.34 0.59 -32.01
C ASN A 383 4.23 -0.16 -30.66
N GLN A 384 4.42 -1.48 -30.63
CA GLN A 384 4.43 -2.28 -29.41
C GLN A 384 5.81 -2.88 -29.18
N LEU A 385 6.24 -2.94 -27.92
CA LEU A 385 7.47 -3.64 -27.55
C LEU A 385 7.24 -5.15 -27.63
N VAL A 386 7.89 -5.82 -28.59
CA VAL A 386 7.76 -7.26 -28.79
C VAL A 386 8.89 -8.08 -28.18
N SER A 387 10.03 -7.43 -27.89
CA SER A 387 11.18 -8.08 -27.27
C SER A 387 12.07 -7.06 -26.58
N SER A 388 12.58 -7.43 -25.40
CA SER A 388 13.66 -6.74 -24.70
C SER A 388 14.63 -7.81 -24.22
N TYR A 389 15.91 -7.70 -24.59
CA TYR A 389 16.93 -8.69 -24.23
C TYR A 389 18.32 -8.08 -24.12
N ARG A 390 19.21 -8.75 -23.40
CA ARG A 390 20.65 -8.46 -23.39
C ARG A 390 21.46 -9.70 -23.73
N ILE A 391 22.69 -9.48 -24.17
CA ILE A 391 23.65 -10.55 -24.45
C ILE A 391 24.61 -10.61 -23.26
N GLU A 392 24.73 -11.77 -22.66
CA GLU A 392 25.70 -12.05 -21.60
C GLU A 392 26.49 -13.28 -22.02
N ASN A 393 27.79 -13.11 -22.25
CA ASN A 393 28.64 -14.12 -22.88
C ASN A 393 28.08 -14.57 -24.24
N LYS A 394 27.64 -15.83 -24.35
CA LYS A 394 27.04 -16.41 -25.56
C LYS A 394 25.52 -16.59 -25.45
N ASP A 395 24.92 -16.26 -24.31
CA ASP A 395 23.50 -16.43 -24.08
C ASP A 395 22.72 -15.12 -24.26
N THR A 396 21.49 -15.26 -24.76
CA THR A 396 20.53 -14.17 -24.86
C THR A 396 19.53 -14.26 -23.71
N ILE A 397 19.48 -13.22 -22.89
CA ILE A 397 18.62 -13.14 -21.71
C ILE A 397 17.46 -12.19 -22.02
N TYR A 398 16.24 -12.73 -22.06
CA TYR A 398 15.03 -11.98 -22.41
C TYR A 398 14.30 -11.45 -21.17
N GLN A 399 13.54 -10.38 -21.34
CA GLN A 399 12.59 -9.87 -20.34
C GLN A 399 11.14 -10.19 -20.75
N ILE A 400 10.25 -10.32 -19.77
CA ILE A 400 8.81 -10.51 -20.00
C ILE A 400 8.20 -9.15 -20.38
N THR A 401 8.01 -8.90 -21.67
CA THR A 401 7.47 -7.62 -22.17
C THR A 401 5.99 -7.67 -22.52
N ASP A 402 5.43 -8.87 -22.71
CA ASP A 402 4.01 -9.07 -23.00
C ASP A 402 3.15 -8.88 -21.73
N PRO A 403 2.30 -7.84 -21.66
CA PRO A 403 1.45 -7.62 -20.49
C PRO A 403 0.40 -8.72 -20.27
N ASN A 404 0.15 -9.55 -21.28
CA ASN A 404 -0.80 -10.65 -21.21
C ASN A 404 -0.11 -12.00 -20.92
N TYR A 405 1.19 -12.00 -20.61
CA TYR A 405 1.93 -13.22 -20.27
C TYR A 405 1.25 -13.95 -19.09
N LYS A 406 0.92 -15.22 -19.31
CA LYS A 406 0.24 -16.07 -18.31
C LYS A 406 1.24 -16.66 -17.30
N PHE A 407 1.83 -15.79 -16.48
CA PHE A 407 2.68 -16.20 -15.36
C PHE A 407 1.86 -16.94 -14.30
N ARG A 408 2.31 -18.12 -13.88
CA ARG A 408 1.59 -18.97 -12.91
C ARG A 408 2.05 -18.63 -11.48
N ILE A 409 1.36 -17.70 -10.82
CA ILE A 409 1.68 -17.29 -9.44
C ILE A 409 1.02 -18.16 -8.36
N LYS A 410 -0.08 -18.87 -8.65
CA LYS A 410 -0.89 -19.55 -7.62
C LYS A 410 -0.08 -20.54 -6.77
N LYS A 411 0.76 -21.38 -7.40
CA LYS A 411 1.61 -22.34 -6.66
C LYS A 411 2.65 -21.63 -5.79
N LEU A 412 3.25 -20.56 -6.30
CA LEU A 412 4.22 -19.76 -5.53
C LEU A 412 3.54 -19.09 -4.34
N GLN A 413 2.31 -18.60 -4.50
CA GLN A 413 1.52 -18.03 -3.41
C GLN A 413 1.25 -19.07 -2.32
N THR A 414 0.82 -20.28 -2.68
CA THR A 414 0.61 -21.36 -1.70
C THR A 414 1.89 -21.70 -0.94
N ASN A 415 3.04 -21.77 -1.64
CA ASN A 415 4.33 -22.02 -0.98
C ASN A 415 4.74 -20.86 -0.05
N LEU A 416 4.49 -19.61 -0.48
CA LEU A 416 4.77 -18.43 0.32
C LEU A 416 3.91 -18.45 1.59
N ASP A 417 2.61 -18.73 1.46
CA ASP A 417 1.69 -18.77 2.60
C ASP A 417 2.10 -19.83 3.63
N TYR A 418 2.61 -20.98 3.16
CA TYR A 418 3.13 -22.06 4.00
C TYR A 418 4.41 -21.64 4.74
N ILE A 419 5.42 -21.10 4.07
CA ILE A 419 6.66 -20.68 4.77
C ILE A 419 6.39 -19.54 5.74
N LEU A 420 5.55 -18.59 5.33
CA LEU A 420 5.24 -17.43 6.16
C LEU A 420 4.10 -17.71 7.16
N SER A 421 3.61 -18.95 7.33
CA SER A 421 2.65 -19.27 8.41
C SER A 421 3.35 -19.38 9.77
N ASP A 422 4.61 -19.79 9.77
CA ASP A 422 5.35 -20.16 10.99
C ASP A 422 6.31 -19.05 11.46
N ASN A 423 6.54 -18.03 10.62
CA ASN A 423 7.47 -16.95 10.89
C ASN A 423 6.78 -15.75 11.57
N ASN A 424 7.13 -15.49 12.83
CA ASN A 424 6.66 -14.33 13.59
C ASN A 424 7.25 -13.03 13.03
N CYS A 425 6.51 -12.31 12.19
CA CYS A 425 6.88 -10.98 11.65
C CYS A 425 6.73 -9.84 12.69
N ASP A 426 6.87 -10.13 13.99
CA ASP A 426 6.41 -9.27 15.07
C ASP A 426 7.08 -7.89 15.05
N GLU A 427 8.38 -7.83 14.75
CA GLU A 427 9.12 -6.58 14.61
C GLU A 427 8.60 -5.76 13.42
N ALA A 428 8.51 -6.36 12.23
CA ALA A 428 7.98 -5.68 11.05
C ALA A 428 6.56 -5.16 11.29
N ILE A 429 5.71 -5.97 11.92
CA ILE A 429 4.33 -5.61 12.28
C ILE A 429 4.32 -4.44 13.26
N SER A 430 5.18 -4.47 14.29
CA SER A 430 5.26 -3.43 15.31
C SER A 430 5.61 -2.06 14.73
N MET A 431 6.43 -2.04 13.68
CA MET A 431 6.80 -0.84 12.95
C MET A 431 5.79 -0.45 11.86
N ASN A 432 4.69 -1.20 11.72
CA ASN A 432 3.71 -1.02 10.64
C ASN A 432 4.35 -1.16 9.24
N ALA A 433 5.37 -2.02 9.11
CA ALA A 433 6.09 -2.24 7.87
C ALA A 433 5.19 -2.93 6.84
N GLN A 434 4.91 -2.21 5.75
CA GLN A 434 4.07 -2.67 4.65
C GLN A 434 4.55 -2.04 3.33
N GLY A 435 4.23 -2.68 2.21
CA GLY A 435 4.66 -2.23 0.89
C GLY A 435 4.97 -3.37 -0.05
N ILE A 436 5.80 -3.10 -1.07
CA ILE A 436 6.17 -4.09 -2.09
C ILE A 436 7.69 -4.31 -2.11
N ILE A 437 8.13 -5.56 -2.00
CA ILE A 437 9.50 -6.01 -2.26
C ILE A 437 9.57 -6.52 -3.69
N LEU A 438 10.57 -6.08 -4.44
CA LEU A 438 10.87 -6.51 -5.79
C LEU A 438 12.05 -7.48 -5.77
N ALA A 439 11.80 -8.70 -6.23
CA ALA A 439 12.84 -9.66 -6.51
C ALA A 439 13.09 -9.77 -8.01
N LEU A 440 14.31 -9.49 -8.44
CA LEU A 440 14.80 -9.83 -9.77
C LEU A 440 15.16 -11.30 -9.80
N ILE A 441 14.47 -12.06 -10.65
CA ILE A 441 14.68 -13.50 -10.80
C ILE A 441 15.20 -13.76 -12.20
N ARG A 442 16.24 -14.59 -12.31
CA ARG A 442 16.73 -15.13 -13.58
C ARG A 442 16.46 -16.62 -13.65
N ILE A 443 15.87 -17.07 -14.75
CA ILE A 443 15.63 -18.49 -15.03
C ILE A 443 16.38 -18.93 -16.29
N ASN A 444 16.82 -20.19 -16.29
CA ASN A 444 17.45 -20.81 -17.46
C ASN A 444 16.44 -21.40 -18.46
N LYS A 445 16.95 -21.95 -19.56
CA LYS A 445 16.15 -22.60 -20.63
C LYS A 445 15.30 -23.78 -20.12
N LYS A 446 15.60 -24.35 -18.96
CA LYS A 446 14.83 -25.43 -18.31
C LYS A 446 13.82 -24.90 -17.28
N GLY A 447 13.80 -23.59 -17.03
CA GLY A 447 12.91 -22.93 -16.07
C GLY A 447 13.39 -22.98 -14.62
N HIS A 448 14.62 -23.41 -14.37
CA HIS A 448 15.21 -23.33 -13.03
C HIS A 448 15.73 -21.92 -12.78
N MET A 449 15.50 -21.42 -11.56
CA MET A 449 16.13 -20.20 -11.09
C MET A 449 17.66 -20.39 -11.03
N VAL A 450 18.40 -19.43 -11.55
CA VAL A 450 19.88 -19.44 -11.55
C VAL A 450 20.48 -18.24 -10.84
N ASP A 451 19.70 -17.19 -10.62
CA ASP A 451 20.11 -15.96 -9.95
C ASP A 451 18.86 -15.26 -9.40
N CYS A 452 19.01 -14.65 -8.22
CA CYS A 452 17.94 -13.94 -7.53
C CYS A 452 18.54 -12.75 -6.75
N LYS A 453 17.94 -11.57 -6.89
CA LYS A 453 18.36 -10.38 -6.17
C LYS A 453 17.15 -9.56 -5.72
N ILE A 454 17.10 -9.23 -4.42
CA ILE A 454 16.16 -8.24 -3.90
C ILE A 454 16.63 -6.84 -4.32
N LEU A 455 15.76 -6.08 -5.00
CA LEU A 455 16.09 -4.76 -5.54
C LEU A 455 15.74 -3.61 -4.60
N ASN A 456 14.87 -3.85 -3.64
CA ASN A 456 14.50 -2.86 -2.64
C ASN A 456 14.19 -3.51 -1.29
N LYS A 457 14.27 -2.70 -0.25
CA LYS A 457 14.03 -3.12 1.12
C LYS A 457 12.75 -2.49 1.64
N ILE A 458 12.07 -3.17 2.56
CA ILE A 458 10.99 -2.61 3.40
C ILE A 458 11.41 -2.69 4.85
N HIS A 459 11.69 -3.90 5.32
CA HIS A 459 12.07 -4.17 6.70
C HIS A 459 12.99 -5.40 6.72
N PRO A 460 14.11 -5.41 7.46
CA PRO A 460 15.07 -6.51 7.44
C PRO A 460 14.45 -7.90 7.60
N GLN A 461 13.47 -8.01 8.51
CA GLN A 461 12.73 -9.25 8.74
C GLN A 461 11.95 -9.73 7.50
N LEU A 462 11.20 -8.83 6.85
CA LEU A 462 10.44 -9.17 5.64
C LEU A 462 11.38 -9.47 4.47
N ASP A 463 12.46 -8.69 4.35
CA ASP A 463 13.47 -8.86 3.31
C ASP A 463 14.16 -10.25 3.44
N SER A 464 14.54 -10.66 4.66
CA SER A 464 15.13 -11.98 4.92
C SER A 464 14.17 -13.11 4.57
N MET A 465 12.90 -12.99 4.97
CA MET A 465 11.88 -14.01 4.69
C MET A 465 11.66 -14.20 3.18
N ILE A 466 11.65 -13.12 2.39
CA ILE A 466 11.56 -13.24 0.93
C ILE A 466 12.82 -13.85 0.35
N HIS A 467 13.99 -13.48 0.87
CA HIS A 467 15.26 -14.04 0.43
C HIS A 467 15.32 -15.56 0.68
N GLU A 468 14.98 -16.01 1.88
CA GLU A 468 14.89 -17.42 2.26
C GLU A 468 13.85 -18.18 1.43
N PHE A 469 12.66 -17.62 1.24
CA PHE A 469 11.62 -18.19 0.38
C PHE A 469 12.11 -18.41 -1.06
N LEU A 470 12.87 -17.46 -1.60
CA LEU A 470 13.36 -17.52 -2.98
C LEU A 470 14.49 -18.51 -3.15
N LEU A 471 15.50 -18.48 -2.27
CA LEU A 471 16.61 -19.44 -2.30
C LEU A 471 16.14 -20.86 -2.03
N GLY A 472 15.09 -21.02 -1.23
CA GLY A 472 14.61 -22.31 -0.76
C GLY A 472 15.53 -22.87 0.32
N ASP A 473 14.94 -23.48 1.34
CA ASP A 473 15.68 -24.30 2.29
C ASP A 473 15.60 -25.75 1.80
N GLU A 474 16.76 -26.34 1.47
CA GLU A 474 16.85 -27.74 1.04
C GLU A 474 16.35 -28.71 2.11
N SER A 475 16.28 -28.27 3.38
CA SER A 475 15.78 -29.07 4.48
C SER A 475 14.25 -29.16 4.56
N ILE A 476 13.50 -28.33 3.83
CA ILE A 476 12.03 -28.37 3.81
C ILE A 476 11.56 -29.43 2.80
N PRO A 477 11.04 -30.59 3.25
CA PRO A 477 10.64 -31.67 2.36
C PRO A 477 9.51 -31.21 1.42
N ASN A 478 9.57 -31.62 0.15
CA ASN A 478 8.62 -31.27 -0.92
C ASN A 478 8.69 -29.83 -1.46
N MET A 479 9.59 -28.97 -0.95
CA MET A 479 9.80 -27.66 -1.53
C MET A 479 10.78 -27.75 -2.70
N THR A 480 10.31 -28.25 -3.85
CA THR A 480 11.13 -28.20 -5.07
C THR A 480 11.57 -26.77 -5.33
N LEU A 481 12.89 -26.51 -5.35
CA LEU A 481 13.54 -25.29 -5.88
C LEU A 481 12.62 -24.67 -6.93
N ASN A 482 12.11 -23.46 -6.66
CA ASN A 482 11.00 -22.85 -7.38
C ASN A 482 11.18 -22.99 -8.91
N LYS A 483 10.58 -24.04 -9.49
CA LYS A 483 10.74 -24.35 -10.90
C LYS A 483 9.66 -23.61 -11.67
N PHE A 484 10.10 -22.65 -12.46
CA PHE A 484 9.22 -21.88 -13.32
C PHE A 484 8.95 -22.62 -14.62
N LYS A 485 7.85 -22.25 -15.29
CA LYS A 485 7.65 -22.67 -16.68
C LYS A 485 8.76 -22.04 -17.53
N PRO A 486 9.47 -22.81 -18.38
CA PRO A 486 10.48 -22.23 -19.27
C PRO A 486 9.90 -21.10 -20.11
N TYR A 487 10.57 -19.95 -20.10
CA TYR A 487 10.23 -18.84 -20.97
C TYR A 487 10.49 -19.22 -22.43
N LYS A 488 9.56 -18.84 -23.32
CA LYS A 488 9.67 -19.11 -24.75
C LYS A 488 9.61 -17.82 -25.54
N HIS A 489 10.60 -17.61 -26.40
CA HIS A 489 10.58 -16.57 -27.43
C HIS A 489 10.69 -17.26 -28.80
N ASN A 490 9.78 -16.95 -29.72
CA ASN A 490 9.66 -17.61 -31.04
C ASN A 490 9.66 -19.15 -30.92
N LYS A 491 8.84 -19.68 -30.01
CA LYS A 491 8.70 -21.12 -29.68
C LYS A 491 9.95 -21.80 -29.11
N LYS A 492 11.10 -21.13 -29.03
CA LYS A 492 12.35 -21.65 -28.45
C LYS A 492 12.46 -21.27 -26.98
N LYS A 493 12.94 -22.21 -26.15
CA LYS A 493 13.20 -21.97 -24.72
C LYS A 493 14.42 -21.07 -24.57
N GLN A 494 14.34 -20.04 -23.73
CA GLN A 494 15.40 -19.04 -23.56
C GLN A 494 15.69 -18.78 -22.09
N PHE A 495 16.83 -18.15 -21.81
CA PHE A 495 17.04 -17.49 -20.53
C PHE A 495 16.07 -16.31 -20.41
N CYS A 496 15.60 -16.07 -19.19
CA CYS A 496 14.70 -14.97 -18.93
C CYS A 496 15.00 -14.33 -17.57
N GLU A 497 14.94 -13.01 -17.50
CA GLU A 497 14.94 -12.24 -16.26
C GLU A 497 13.62 -11.46 -16.13
N PHE A 498 13.10 -11.36 -14.91
CA PHE A 498 11.86 -10.64 -14.62
C PHE A 498 11.79 -10.22 -13.16
N ILE A 499 10.93 -9.25 -12.85
CA ILE A 499 10.62 -8.85 -11.48
C ILE A 499 9.39 -9.60 -10.96
N LEU A 500 9.54 -10.26 -9.82
CA LEU A 500 8.45 -10.83 -9.05
C LEU A 500 8.13 -9.90 -7.85
N PRO A 501 6.98 -9.20 -7.87
CA PRO A 501 6.57 -8.35 -6.76
C PRO A 501 5.96 -9.17 -5.61
N PHE A 502 6.42 -8.90 -4.39
CA PHE A 502 5.90 -9.41 -3.13
C PHE A 502 5.28 -8.27 -2.33
N GLU A 503 3.99 -8.33 -2.07
CA GLU A 503 3.27 -7.32 -1.32
C GLU A 503 3.00 -7.80 0.11
N PHE A 504 3.34 -6.94 1.06
CA PHE A 504 3.02 -7.11 2.47
C PHE A 504 2.00 -6.06 2.87
N SER A 505 0.92 -6.51 3.50
CA SER A 505 -0.15 -5.64 3.98
C SER A 505 -0.59 -6.04 5.37
N ILE A 506 -0.90 -5.05 6.19
CA ILE A 506 -1.41 -5.25 7.54
C ILE A 506 -2.92 -4.94 7.53
N LEU A 507 -3.74 -5.92 7.90
CA LEU A 507 -5.18 -5.74 8.04
C LEU A 507 -5.59 -5.91 9.50
N ARG A 508 -6.19 -4.86 10.05
CA ARG A 508 -6.78 -4.81 11.38
C ARG A 508 -8.25 -4.48 11.26
N PHE A 509 -9.08 -4.92 12.19
CA PHE A 509 -10.47 -4.46 12.21
C PHE A 509 -10.56 -2.94 12.45
N TYR A 510 -9.59 -2.36 13.18
CA TYR A 510 -9.53 -0.94 13.50
C TYR A 510 -8.64 -0.11 12.56
N ARG A 511 -7.84 -0.78 11.73
CA ARG A 511 -6.95 -0.20 10.73
C ARG A 511 -7.09 -0.97 9.44
N LYS A 512 -7.84 -0.39 8.50
CA LYS A 512 -7.83 -0.90 7.11
C LYS A 512 -6.45 -0.58 6.53
N PRO A 513 -5.84 -1.50 5.75
CA PRO A 513 -4.54 -1.26 5.12
C PRO A 513 -4.57 0.07 4.38
N THR A 514 -3.50 0.85 4.49
CA THR A 514 -3.35 2.13 3.77
C THR A 514 -3.27 1.81 2.27
N ARG A 515 -4.41 1.88 1.58
CA ARG A 515 -4.60 1.41 0.21
C ARG A 515 -3.97 2.33 -0.85
N TYR A 516 -2.75 2.85 -0.65
CA TYR A 516 -2.03 3.63 -1.68
C TYR A 516 -1.86 2.85 -3.00
N TYR A 517 -1.81 1.53 -2.89
CA TYR A 517 -1.65 0.57 -3.98
C TYR A 517 -2.97 -0.05 -4.48
N PHE A 518 -4.06 0.03 -3.71
CA PHE A 518 -5.28 -0.73 -3.97
C PHE A 518 -6.46 0.15 -4.39
N ASN A 519 -6.57 0.30 -5.71
CA ASN A 519 -7.76 0.82 -6.36
C ASN A 519 -8.82 -0.28 -6.50
N HIS A 520 -9.91 -0.12 -5.76
CA HIS A 520 -11.30 -0.50 -6.09
C HIS A 520 -11.73 -1.92 -6.49
N PHE A 521 -10.87 -2.93 -6.68
CA PHE A 521 -11.39 -4.25 -7.11
C PHE A 521 -11.84 -5.20 -5.99
N ASN A 522 -11.41 -5.01 -4.74
CA ASN A 522 -11.65 -5.99 -3.67
C ASN A 522 -12.61 -5.56 -2.57
N HIS A 523 -13.23 -4.38 -2.65
CA HIS A 523 -14.34 -4.08 -1.75
C HIS A 523 -15.64 -4.83 -2.09
N PHE A 524 -15.71 -5.59 -3.18
CA PHE A 524 -16.88 -6.42 -3.49
C PHE A 524 -16.58 -7.92 -3.61
N ASN A 525 -15.34 -8.33 -3.91
CA ASN A 525 -15.04 -9.76 -4.14
C ASN A 525 -14.47 -10.53 -2.93
N HIS A 526 -14.01 -9.86 -1.86
CA HIS A 526 -13.59 -10.57 -0.64
C HIS A 526 -14.73 -10.86 0.35
N PHE A 527 -15.97 -10.54 0.01
CA PHE A 527 -17.13 -10.84 0.86
C PHE A 527 -17.65 -12.28 0.73
N ASN A 528 -17.13 -13.10 -0.19
CA ASN A 528 -17.65 -14.46 -0.44
C ASN A 528 -16.66 -15.63 -0.28
N THR A 529 -15.43 -15.40 0.17
CA THR A 529 -14.49 -16.50 0.45
C THR A 529 -13.68 -16.24 1.72
N GLY A 530 -14.36 -16.21 2.87
CA GLY A 530 -13.65 -16.58 4.10
C GLY A 530 -13.19 -18.04 3.97
N PRO A 531 -12.06 -18.44 4.58
CA PRO A 531 -11.79 -19.85 4.78
C PRO A 531 -12.97 -20.45 5.52
N LYS A 532 -13.58 -21.51 4.98
CA LYS A 532 -14.47 -22.35 5.78
C LYS A 532 -13.62 -22.86 6.93
N PHE A 533 -13.87 -22.37 8.13
CA PHE A 533 -13.40 -23.03 9.35
C PHE A 533 -14.04 -24.43 9.33
N THR A 534 -13.28 -25.44 8.91
CA THR A 534 -13.60 -26.81 9.29
C THR A 534 -13.37 -26.88 10.80
N PRO A 535 -14.41 -27.12 11.62
CA PRO A 535 -14.18 -27.38 13.03
C PRO A 535 -13.23 -28.57 13.17
N PRO A 536 -12.35 -28.59 14.18
CA PRO A 536 -11.54 -29.78 14.46
C PRO A 536 -12.48 -30.99 14.63
N PRO A 537 -12.06 -32.19 14.19
CA PRO A 537 -12.86 -33.39 14.36
C PRO A 537 -13.21 -33.54 15.84
N THR A 538 -14.51 -33.66 16.11
CA THR A 538 -15.02 -33.94 17.45
C THR A 538 -14.35 -35.22 17.94
N PRO A 539 -13.71 -35.23 19.12
CA PRO A 539 -13.13 -36.45 19.65
C PRO A 539 -14.26 -37.47 19.82
N THR A 540 -14.21 -38.54 19.03
CA THR A 540 -15.04 -39.72 19.23
C THR A 540 -14.57 -40.36 20.53
N PHE A 541 -15.32 -40.14 21.61
CA PHE A 541 -15.21 -40.94 22.82
C PHE A 541 -15.60 -42.37 22.47
N ASN A 542 -14.59 -43.23 22.29
CA ASN A 542 -14.80 -44.68 22.32
C ASN A 542 -15.09 -45.06 23.77
N ASN A 543 -16.37 -45.10 24.13
CA ASN A 543 -16.82 -45.82 25.32
C ASN A 543 -16.68 -47.32 25.02
N ARG A 544 -15.59 -47.92 25.51
CA ARG A 544 -15.57 -49.34 25.87
C ARG A 544 -15.60 -49.42 27.39
N PHE A 545 -16.77 -49.75 27.91
CA PHE A 545 -16.91 -50.63 29.07
C PHE A 545 -17.32 -52.00 28.53
#